data_AF-A0A351CK32-F1
#
_entry.id   AF-A0A351CK32-F1
#
_cell.length_a   1.000
_cell.length_b   1.000
_cell.length_c   1.000
_cell.angle_alpha   90.00
_cell.angle_beta   90.00
_cell.angle_gamma   90.00
#
_symmetry.space_group_name_H-M   'P 1'
#
loop_
_entity.id
_entity.type
_entity.pdbx_description
1 polymer ?
#
loop_
_entity_poly.entity_id
_entity_poly.type
_entity_poly.pdbx_seq_one_letter_code
_entity_poly.pdbx_strand_id
1 'polypeptide(L)'
;MQWTEEHESIRETVAKFIDNEINPYVDQWEEDGMFPAKEVFKKLGDLGMLGISKPTEFGGLGLDYSYSIVFAEEMGRIHCGGV
;
A
#
# COMPACT_ATOMS: atom_id res chain seq x y z
N MET A 1 9.74 -10.26 15.71
CA MET A 1 8.44 -10.05 15.04
C MET A 1 7.77 -11.42 14.97
N GLN A 2 6.56 -11.57 15.49
CA GLN A 2 5.78 -12.81 15.29
C GLN A 2 4.91 -12.60 14.06
N TRP A 3 5.03 -13.47 13.07
CA TRP A 3 4.24 -13.40 11.83
C TRP A 3 2.86 -13.99 12.09
N THR A 4 1.80 -13.25 11.74
CA THR A 4 0.40 -13.70 11.91
C THR A 4 -0.30 -13.82 10.56
N GLU A 5 -1.41 -14.54 10.52
CA GLU A 5 -2.25 -14.66 9.31
C GLU A 5 -2.83 -13.30 8.86
N GLU A 6 -3.02 -12.36 9.78
CA GLU A 6 -3.42 -10.98 9.44
C GLU A 6 -2.30 -10.22 8.71
N HIS A 7 -1.03 -10.48 9.05
CA HIS A 7 0.10 -9.89 8.30
C HIS A 7 0.12 -10.42 6.86
N GLU A 8 -0.15 -11.71 6.68
CA GLU A 8 -0.25 -12.32 5.34
C GLU A 8 -1.44 -11.76 4.56
N SER A 9 -2.57 -11.54 5.22
CA SER A 9 -3.76 -10.93 4.60
C SER A 9 -3.49 -9.49 4.10
N ILE A 10 -2.80 -8.68 4.90
CA ILE A 10 -2.37 -7.34 4.49
C ILE A 10 -1.38 -7.41 3.34
N ARG A 11 -0.37 -8.29 3.44
CA ARG A 11 0.59 -8.54 2.36
C ARG A 11 -0.11 -8.83 1.04
N GLU A 12 -1.02 -9.81 1.03
CA GLU A 12 -1.74 -10.20 -0.17
C GLU A 12 -2.61 -9.08 -0.75
N THR A 13 -3.28 -8.32 0.12
CA THR A 13 -4.13 -7.21 -0.29
C THR A 13 -3.31 -6.11 -0.96
N VAL A 14 -2.17 -5.76 -0.38
CA VAL A 14 -1.27 -4.73 -0.91
C VAL A 14 -0.62 -5.21 -2.20
N ALA A 15 -0.15 -6.46 -2.25
CA ALA A 15 0.41 -7.05 -3.47
C ALA A 15 -0.61 -7.03 -4.63
N LYS A 16 -1.85 -7.44 -4.39
CA LYS A 16 -2.92 -7.40 -5.40
C LYS A 16 -3.23 -5.96 -5.83
N PHE A 17 -3.24 -5.00 -4.91
CA PHE A 17 -3.43 -3.60 -5.25
C PHE A 17 -2.30 -3.09 -6.16
N ILE A 18 -1.04 -3.39 -5.82
CA ILE A 18 0.12 -2.97 -6.63
C ILE A 18 0.07 -3.60 -8.03
N ASP A 19 -0.13 -4.92 -8.11
CA ASP A 19 -0.13 -5.65 -9.38
C ASP A 19 -1.27 -5.24 -10.33
N ASN A 20 -2.43 -4.83 -9.80
CA ASN A 20 -3.60 -4.46 -10.63
C ASN A 20 -3.76 -2.96 -10.85
N GLU A 21 -3.44 -2.13 -9.85
CA GLU A 21 -3.80 -0.70 -9.84
C GLU A 21 -2.60 0.24 -9.99
N ILE A 22 -1.37 -0.27 -9.77
CA ILE A 22 -0.14 0.52 -9.89
C ILE A 22 0.68 0.04 -11.08
N ASN A 23 1.27 -1.16 -11.00
CA ASN A 23 2.25 -1.68 -11.96
C ASN A 23 1.84 -1.58 -13.43
N PRO A 24 0.57 -1.80 -13.84
CA PRO A 24 0.16 -1.66 -15.24
C PRO A 24 0.27 -0.25 -15.81
N TYR A 25 0.32 0.77 -14.95
CA TYR A 25 0.33 2.18 -15.34
C TYR A 25 1.65 2.89 -15.04
N VAL A 26 2.59 2.20 -14.38
CA VAL A 26 3.85 2.80 -13.92
C VAL A 26 4.67 3.34 -15.08
N ASP A 27 4.86 2.57 -16.17
CA ASP A 27 5.61 3.04 -17.36
C ASP A 27 5.03 4.34 -17.93
N GLN A 28 3.69 4.45 -17.99
CA GLN A 28 3.01 5.65 -18.46
C GLN A 28 3.22 6.83 -17.49
N TRP A 29 3.12 6.59 -16.18
CA TRP A 29 3.32 7.64 -15.18
C TRP A 29 4.76 8.14 -15.14
N GLU A 30 5.73 7.27 -15.44
CA GLU A 30 7.13 7.65 -15.60
C GLU A 30 7.34 8.50 -16.85
N GLU A 31 6.72 8.14 -17.98
CA GLU A 31 6.77 8.94 -19.22
C GLU A 31 6.12 10.32 -19.05
N ASP A 32 4.94 10.39 -18.42
CA ASP A 32 4.24 11.65 -18.12
C ASP A 32 4.93 12.47 -17.01
N GLY A 33 5.86 11.87 -16.25
CA GLY A 33 6.49 12.46 -15.08
C GLY A 33 5.52 12.75 -13.93
N MET A 34 4.31 12.18 -13.98
CA MET A 34 3.25 12.40 -13.01
C MET A 34 2.36 11.17 -12.89
N PHE A 35 2.08 10.76 -11.66
CA PHE A 35 1.10 9.72 -11.34
C PHE A 35 -0.18 10.34 -10.76
N PRO A 36 -1.35 9.68 -10.89
CA PRO A 36 -2.63 10.14 -10.36
C PRO A 36 -2.69 9.94 -8.84
N ALA A 37 -1.87 10.70 -8.12
CA ALA A 37 -1.68 10.60 -6.67
C ALA A 37 -3.01 10.59 -5.92
N LYS A 38 -3.92 11.53 -6.25
CA LYS A 38 -5.22 11.64 -5.59
C LYS A 38 -6.05 10.36 -5.69
N GLU A 39 -6.03 9.67 -6.82
CA GLU A 39 -6.81 8.45 -7.04
C GLU A 39 -6.17 7.25 -6.36
N VAL A 40 -4.85 7.10 -6.49
CA VAL A 40 -4.08 6.02 -5.83
C VAL A 40 -4.19 6.13 -4.31
N PHE A 41 -3.97 7.33 -3.74
CA PHE A 41 -4.11 7.55 -2.30
C PHE A 41 -5.55 7.35 -1.82
N LYS A 42 -6.56 7.73 -2.63
CA LYS A 42 -7.96 7.47 -2.27
C LYS A 42 -8.25 5.98 -2.18
N LYS A 43 -7.78 5.17 -3.15
CA LYS A 43 -7.95 3.71 -3.13
C LYS A 43 -7.20 3.06 -1.95
N LEU A 44 -5.96 3.49 -1.68
CA LEU A 44 -5.20 3.03 -0.51
C LEU A 44 -5.87 3.41 0.83
N GLY A 45 -6.50 4.59 0.88
CA GLY A 45 -7.27 5.04 2.04
C GLY A 45 -8.53 4.20 2.26
N ASP A 46 -9.25 3.85 1.19
CA ASP A 46 -10.44 2.99 1.24
C ASP A 46 -10.10 1.57 1.74
N LEU A 47 -8.89 1.09 1.40
CA LEU A 47 -8.32 -0.16 1.92
C LEU A 47 -7.80 -0.07 3.37
N GLY A 48 -7.84 1.11 4.00
CA GLY A 48 -7.34 1.33 5.36
C GLY A 48 -5.81 1.36 5.50
N MET A 49 -5.08 1.26 4.38
CA MET A 49 -3.62 1.11 4.37
C MET A 49 -2.88 2.39 4.78
N LEU A 50 -3.54 3.55 4.68
CA LEU A 50 -2.97 4.83 5.13
C LEU A 50 -3.06 5.04 6.65
N GLY A 51 -3.84 4.21 7.34
CA GLY A 51 -4.16 4.34 8.77
C GLY A 51 -3.83 3.10 9.60
N ILE A 52 -2.96 2.21 9.13
CA ILE A 52 -2.71 0.88 9.73
C ILE A 52 -2.45 0.98 11.24
N SER A 53 -1.48 1.80 11.65
CA SER A 53 -1.11 1.94 13.06
C SER A 53 -1.88 3.02 13.83
N LYS A 54 -2.88 3.65 13.20
CA LYS A 54 -3.62 4.75 13.83
C LYS A 54 -4.80 4.20 14.64
N PRO A 55 -5.16 4.84 15.76
CA PRO A 55 -6.31 4.42 16.55
C PRO A 55 -7.60 4.39 15.72
N THR A 56 -8.47 3.43 16.01
CA THR A 56 -9.76 3.25 15.33
C THR A 56 -10.70 4.45 15.52
N GLU A 57 -10.58 5.19 16.63
CA GLU A 57 -11.33 6.44 16.89
C GLU A 57 -11.05 7.54 15.85
N PHE A 58 -9.92 7.46 15.14
CA PHE A 58 -9.54 8.39 14.08
C PHE A 58 -9.68 7.77 12.67
N GLY A 59 -10.33 6.61 12.54
CA GLY A 59 -10.48 5.89 11.27
C GLY A 59 -9.26 5.07 10.85
N GLY A 60 -8.35 4.76 11.78
CA GLY A 60 -7.27 3.81 11.55
C GLY A 60 -7.66 2.36 11.84
N LEU A 61 -6.73 1.43 11.60
CA LEU A 61 -6.96 -0.01 11.86
C LEU A 61 -6.60 -0.43 13.30
N GLY A 62 -5.94 0.45 14.07
CA GLY A 62 -5.53 0.15 15.45
C GLY A 62 -4.49 -0.96 15.57
N LEU A 63 -3.80 -1.29 14.47
CA LEU A 63 -2.84 -2.38 14.40
C LEU A 63 -1.46 -1.94 14.92
N ASP A 64 -0.64 -2.90 15.30
CA ASP A 64 0.74 -2.64 15.71
C ASP A 64 1.63 -2.19 14.52
N TYR A 65 2.78 -1.59 14.82
CA TYR A 65 3.74 -1.12 13.83
C TYR A 65 4.27 -2.24 12.90
N SER A 66 4.31 -3.49 13.36
CA SER A 66 4.65 -4.66 12.54
C SER A 66 3.84 -4.76 11.25
N TYR A 67 2.55 -4.43 11.28
CA TYR A 67 1.70 -4.39 10.08
C TYR A 67 2.04 -3.24 9.12
N SER A 68 2.51 -2.11 9.67
CA SER A 68 2.98 -0.99 8.85
C SER A 68 4.29 -1.33 8.14
N ILE A 69 5.14 -2.17 8.76
CA ILE A 69 6.35 -2.68 8.13
C ILE A 69 5.99 -3.60 6.96
N VAL A 70 5.04 -4.52 7.13
CA VAL A 70 4.59 -5.40 6.03
C VAL A 70 4.03 -4.59 4.86
N PHE A 71 3.23 -3.57 5.12
CA PHE A 71 2.78 -2.64 4.09
C PHE A 71 3.95 -1.98 3.36
N ALA A 72 4.95 -1.47 4.09
CA ALA A 72 6.12 -0.83 3.51
C ALA A 72 6.99 -1.80 2.68
N GLU A 73 7.13 -3.06 3.12
CA GLU A 73 7.81 -4.11 2.37
C GLU A 73 7.11 -4.38 1.02
N GLU A 74 5.79 -4.49 1.02
CA GLU A 74 5.04 -4.76 -0.20
C GLU A 74 5.06 -3.59 -1.17
N MET A 75 5.11 -2.34 -0.69
CA MET A 75 5.30 -1.16 -1.56
C MET A 75 6.59 -1.25 -2.41
N GLY A 76 7.58 -2.03 -1.98
CA GLY A 76 8.78 -2.33 -2.78
C GLY A 76 8.52 -3.18 -4.04
N ARG A 77 7.32 -3.77 -4.20
CA ARG A 77 6.91 -4.48 -5.44
C ARG A 77 6.52 -3.53 -6.58
N ILE A 78 6.44 -2.23 -6.33
CA ILE A 78 6.11 -1.26 -7.37
C ILE A 78 7.28 -1.21 -8.34
N HIS A 79 7.02 -1.52 -9.61
CA HIS A 79 8.02 -1.54 -10.66
C HIS A 79 8.34 -0.13 -11.19
N CYS A 80 8.44 0.88 -10.32
CA CYS A 80 8.90 2.18 -10.79
C CYS A 80 10.41 2.11 -11.02
N GLY A 81 10.84 2.59 -12.19
CA GLY A 81 12.22 2.90 -12.48
C GLY A 81 12.68 4.03 -11.57
N GLY A 82 12.96 3.70 -10.31
CA GLY A 82 13.61 4.63 -9.40
C GLY A 82 14.88 5.16 -10.05
N VAL A 83 15.12 6.45 -9.89
CA VAL A 83 16.50 6.95 -9.82
C VAL A 83 17.29 6.09 -8.83
#